data_AF-T1GHS8-F1
#
_entry.id   AF-T1GHS8-F1
#
_cell.length_a   1.000
_cell.length_b   1.000
_cell.length_c   1.000
_cell.angle_alpha   90.00
_cell.angle_beta   90.00
_cell.angle_gamma   90.00
#
_symmetry.space_group_name_H-M   'P 1'
#
loop_
_entity.id
_entity.type
_entity.pdbx_description
1 polymer ?
#
loop_
_entity_poly.entity_id
_entity_poly.type
_entity_poly.pdbx_seq_one_letter_code
_entity_poly.pdbx_strand_id
1 'polypeptide(L)'
;MSIFNLSRSICSGRPYSKTLIRWQSSSNPAVNQLLTLQQMEICADPPSRAAIFGVYADENDKNDGGILTPSGWNYNIKKTGGRLLEALRLSGPMPRKGEARPIAIVGLGKECLGFNSYEVIDEQKETIRRSTAAACRQLCKLQTDRIEVESLGHAESAAEGAALGVWKYQEFKMLKDKQDIPTIDLYSIKDEPCDFDGWRIGLQKAAAQNLTRTLQEMPSNILTPTAFAQTVVEVLCKTGINVEVKVEGWAEGHGMNPFLAVGRASCEAPIFLELSYYGAPSDERPIVLIGQGITYDSGGLSLKKYKYLRHLRGDMTGAAVVVSTMRAIASLRLPINIRALIPLCENVLGCNAFKPGDCYKSMAGKTVEVESTDKEDTLNLIDALLYAQNFCPKFIILEQRLIP
;
A
#
# COMPACT_ATOMS: atom_id res chain seq x y z
N MET A 1 6.44 -68.96 -2.13
CA MET A 1 5.83 -69.61 -3.31
C MET A 1 5.06 -68.52 -4.08
N SER A 2 5.51 -68.23 -5.32
CA SER A 2 4.74 -67.64 -6.45
C SER A 2 4.14 -66.23 -6.26
N ILE A 3 4.73 -65.13 -6.75
CA ILE A 3 4.77 -64.59 -8.15
C ILE A 3 3.38 -64.54 -8.84
N PHE A 4 2.83 -63.33 -9.06
CA PHE A 4 2.67 -62.71 -10.40
C PHE A 4 2.17 -61.25 -10.35
N ASN A 5 2.74 -60.44 -11.25
CA ASN A 5 2.49 -59.02 -11.57
C ASN A 5 1.16 -58.81 -12.34
N LEU A 6 0.58 -57.59 -12.30
CA LEU A 6 0.58 -56.58 -13.40
C LEU A 6 -0.43 -55.44 -13.20
N SER A 7 0.12 -54.22 -13.13
CA SER A 7 -0.24 -52.95 -13.82
C SER A 7 -1.62 -52.28 -13.74
N ARG A 8 -1.51 -50.97 -13.38
CA ARG A 8 -2.09 -49.75 -14.00
C ARG A 8 -3.49 -49.24 -13.59
N SER A 9 -3.42 -48.10 -12.87
CA SER A 9 -4.14 -46.83 -13.03
C SER A 9 -5.66 -46.83 -13.17
N ILE A 10 -6.34 -46.06 -12.31
CA ILE A 10 -7.26 -44.96 -12.67
C ILE A 10 -7.60 -44.18 -11.40
N CYS A 11 -7.51 -42.86 -11.48
CA CYS A 11 -7.83 -41.89 -10.44
C CYS A 11 -9.24 -42.11 -9.85
N SER A 12 -9.34 -42.28 -8.53
CA SER A 12 -10.60 -42.33 -7.81
C SER A 12 -11.02 -40.93 -7.34
N GLY A 13 -11.90 -40.27 -8.09
CA GLY A 13 -12.73 -39.18 -7.58
C GLY A 13 -13.80 -39.73 -6.63
N ARG A 14 -13.99 -39.09 -5.48
CA ARG A 14 -15.12 -39.36 -4.57
C ARG A 14 -16.36 -38.54 -4.96
N PRO A 15 -17.57 -39.03 -4.66
CA PRO A 15 -18.80 -38.59 -5.32
C PRO A 15 -19.51 -37.47 -4.55
N TYR A 16 -20.08 -36.51 -5.29
CA TYR A 16 -21.15 -35.65 -4.79
C TYR A 16 -22.51 -36.19 -5.25
N SER A 17 -23.43 -36.29 -4.30
CA SER A 17 -24.80 -36.77 -4.43
C SER A 17 -25.58 -36.04 -5.53
N LYS A 18 -26.05 -36.77 -6.54
CA LYS A 18 -27.01 -36.28 -7.54
C LYS A 18 -28.44 -36.45 -7.01
N THR A 19 -29.06 -35.35 -6.59
CA THR A 19 -30.52 -35.27 -6.55
C THR A 19 -30.98 -34.87 -7.95
N LEU A 20 -31.42 -35.84 -8.75
CA LEU A 20 -31.96 -35.61 -10.09
C LEU A 20 -33.34 -34.95 -9.96
N ILE A 21 -33.42 -33.63 -10.20
CA ILE A 21 -34.70 -32.96 -10.42
C ILE A 21 -34.92 -32.89 -11.93
N ARG A 22 -35.87 -33.70 -12.41
CA ARG A 22 -36.27 -33.77 -13.82
C ARG A 22 -37.28 -32.64 -14.08
N TRP A 23 -36.83 -31.53 -14.66
CA TRP A 23 -37.72 -30.43 -15.08
C TRP A 23 -38.12 -30.60 -16.53
N GLN A 24 -39.43 -30.52 -16.77
CA GLN A 24 -40.06 -30.52 -18.09
C GLN A 24 -39.54 -29.35 -18.93
N SER A 25 -39.28 -29.60 -20.21
CA SER A 25 -38.91 -28.59 -21.20
C SER A 25 -39.98 -27.49 -21.28
N SER A 26 -39.66 -26.29 -20.78
CA SER A 26 -40.49 -25.12 -21.03
C SER A 26 -40.19 -24.57 -22.42
N SER A 27 -41.24 -24.30 -23.18
CA SER A 27 -41.22 -23.86 -24.58
C SER A 27 -40.93 -22.37 -24.76
N ASN A 28 -40.19 -21.76 -23.81
CA ASN A 28 -39.83 -20.34 -23.87
C ASN A 28 -38.33 -20.17 -24.16
N PRO A 29 -37.91 -19.75 -25.37
CA PRO A 29 -36.50 -19.64 -25.75
C PRO A 29 -35.70 -18.68 -24.87
N ALA A 30 -36.34 -17.68 -24.25
CA ALA A 30 -35.69 -16.76 -23.31
C ALA A 30 -35.31 -17.42 -21.98
N VAL A 31 -36.14 -18.36 -21.48
CA VAL A 31 -35.87 -19.11 -20.25
C VAL A 31 -34.75 -20.12 -20.49
N ASN A 32 -34.73 -20.74 -21.67
CA ASN A 32 -33.62 -21.62 -22.06
C ASN A 32 -32.32 -20.82 -22.21
N GLN A 33 -32.32 -19.63 -22.84
CA GLN A 33 -31.11 -18.77 -22.90
C GLN A 33 -30.61 -18.33 -21.52
N LEU A 34 -31.50 -18.00 -20.58
CA LEU A 34 -31.13 -17.62 -19.22
C LEU A 34 -30.53 -18.81 -18.44
N LEU A 35 -31.07 -20.01 -18.64
CA LEU A 35 -30.53 -21.27 -18.09
C LEU A 35 -29.18 -21.63 -18.71
N THR A 36 -28.97 -21.39 -20.00
CA THR A 36 -27.66 -21.60 -20.65
C THR A 36 -26.62 -20.61 -20.14
N LEU A 37 -26.99 -19.34 -19.90
CA LEU A 37 -26.12 -18.33 -19.30
C LEU A 37 -25.76 -18.67 -17.84
N GLN A 38 -26.73 -19.15 -17.05
CA GLN A 38 -26.49 -19.63 -15.69
C GLN A 38 -25.64 -20.91 -15.65
N GLN A 39 -25.74 -21.79 -16.66
CA GLN A 39 -24.86 -22.97 -16.78
C GLN A 39 -23.42 -22.62 -17.17
N MET A 40 -23.20 -21.51 -17.91
CA MET A 40 -21.86 -21.02 -18.21
C MET A 40 -21.15 -20.41 -17.00
N GLU A 41 -21.89 -19.87 -16.02
CA GLU A 41 -21.32 -19.39 -14.75
C GLU A 41 -20.82 -20.52 -13.83
N ILE A 42 -21.19 -21.78 -14.07
CA ILE A 42 -20.90 -22.92 -13.17
C ILE A 42 -19.71 -23.78 -13.66
N CYS A 43 -19.13 -23.48 -14.83
CA CYS A 43 -18.07 -24.32 -15.43
C CYS A 43 -16.88 -23.55 -16.02
N ALA A 44 -16.70 -22.28 -15.70
CA ALA A 44 -15.46 -21.59 -16.00
C ALA A 44 -14.53 -21.70 -14.78
N ASP A 45 -13.39 -22.37 -14.93
CA ASP A 45 -12.29 -22.23 -13.97
C ASP A 45 -11.98 -20.73 -13.80
N PRO A 46 -11.63 -20.26 -12.59
CA PRO A 46 -11.23 -18.87 -12.40
C PRO A 46 -10.12 -18.52 -13.40
N PRO A 47 -10.20 -17.36 -14.07
CA PRO A 47 -9.21 -17.01 -15.08
C PRO A 47 -7.84 -16.90 -14.42
N SER A 48 -6.94 -17.82 -14.74
CA SER A 48 -5.57 -17.83 -14.21
C SER A 48 -4.76 -16.59 -14.64
N ARG A 49 -5.19 -15.93 -15.73
CA ARG A 49 -4.55 -14.71 -16.26
C ARG A 49 -5.60 -13.74 -16.77
N ALA A 50 -5.47 -12.48 -16.39
CA ALA A 50 -6.22 -11.36 -16.93
C ALA A 50 -5.28 -10.30 -17.50
N ALA A 51 -5.78 -9.51 -18.45
CA ALA A 51 -5.11 -8.32 -18.95
C ALA A 51 -5.98 -7.09 -18.66
N ILE A 52 -5.40 -5.90 -18.57
CA ILE A 52 -6.10 -4.62 -18.40
C ILE A 52 -5.68 -3.68 -19.53
N PHE A 53 -6.67 -3.11 -20.22
CA PHE A 53 -6.55 -2.18 -21.34
C PHE A 53 -7.41 -0.94 -21.10
N GLY A 54 -6.97 0.20 -21.59
CA GLY A 54 -7.67 1.47 -21.47
C GLY A 54 -8.62 1.75 -22.63
N VAL A 55 -9.68 2.49 -22.33
CA VAL A 55 -10.55 3.13 -23.31
C VAL A 55 -10.74 4.60 -22.94
N TYR A 56 -10.56 5.48 -23.93
CA TYR A 56 -10.89 6.89 -23.86
C TYR A 56 -12.32 7.08 -24.38
N ALA A 57 -13.12 7.86 -23.66
CA ALA A 57 -14.50 8.19 -24.04
C ALA A 57 -14.90 9.54 -23.43
N ASP A 58 -15.72 10.31 -24.15
CA ASP A 58 -16.36 11.51 -23.61
C ASP A 58 -17.54 11.11 -22.72
N GLU A 59 -17.41 11.40 -21.43
CA GLU A 59 -18.43 11.07 -20.43
C GLU A 59 -19.75 11.81 -20.63
N ASN A 60 -19.73 12.91 -21.38
CA ASN A 60 -20.91 13.71 -21.68
C ASN A 60 -21.69 13.16 -22.88
N ASP A 61 -21.09 12.30 -23.71
CA ASP A 61 -21.74 11.68 -24.85
C ASP A 61 -21.98 10.18 -24.60
N LYS A 62 -23.25 9.83 -24.36
CA LYS A 62 -23.66 8.43 -24.14
C LYS A 62 -23.51 7.55 -25.38
N ASN A 63 -23.38 8.14 -26.56
CA ASN A 63 -23.24 7.44 -27.82
C ASN A 63 -21.78 7.38 -28.30
N ASP A 64 -20.82 7.86 -27.50
CA ASP A 64 -19.40 7.77 -27.84
C ASP A 64 -18.99 6.30 -28.02
N GLY A 65 -18.45 6.01 -29.19
CA GLY A 65 -18.01 4.67 -29.59
C GLY A 65 -16.73 4.20 -28.89
N GLY A 66 -16.07 5.08 -28.13
CA GLY A 66 -14.86 4.81 -27.36
C GLY A 66 -13.63 4.54 -28.24
N ILE A 67 -12.47 5.01 -27.81
CA ILE A 67 -11.19 4.79 -28.47
C ILE A 67 -10.30 3.95 -27.55
N LEU A 68 -9.94 2.75 -27.98
CA LEU A 68 -8.99 1.91 -27.25
C LEU A 68 -7.59 2.53 -27.31
N THR A 69 -6.81 2.34 -26.24
CA THR A 69 -5.36 2.59 -26.27
C THR A 69 -4.68 1.79 -27.39
N PRO A 70 -3.47 2.17 -27.84
CA PRO A 70 -2.76 1.42 -28.89
C PRO A 70 -2.60 -0.07 -28.60
N SER A 71 -2.24 -0.44 -27.37
CA SER A 71 -2.11 -1.86 -26.98
C SER A 71 -3.47 -2.55 -26.82
N GLY A 72 -4.51 -1.87 -26.33
CA GLY A 72 -5.88 -2.37 -26.33
C GLY A 72 -6.42 -2.63 -27.73
N TRP A 73 -6.15 -1.73 -28.68
CA TRP A 73 -6.51 -1.90 -30.10
C TRP A 73 -5.77 -3.07 -30.74
N ASN A 74 -4.46 -3.18 -30.50
CA ASN A 74 -3.66 -4.31 -30.97
C ASN A 74 -4.17 -5.64 -30.42
N TYR A 75 -4.54 -5.70 -29.13
CA TYR A 75 -5.15 -6.88 -28.54
C TYR A 75 -6.52 -7.18 -29.18
N ASN A 76 -7.36 -6.15 -29.35
CA ASN A 76 -8.68 -6.28 -29.98
C ASN A 76 -8.56 -6.94 -31.37
N ILE A 77 -7.67 -6.43 -32.24
CA ILE A 77 -7.47 -6.97 -33.59
C ILE A 77 -6.78 -8.33 -33.54
N LYS A 78 -5.58 -8.41 -32.95
CA LYS A 78 -4.68 -9.58 -33.07
C LYS A 78 -5.18 -10.79 -32.27
N LYS A 79 -5.83 -10.58 -31.12
CA LYS A 79 -6.24 -11.66 -30.22
C LYS A 79 -7.73 -11.97 -30.28
N THR A 80 -8.57 -10.95 -30.45
CA THR A 80 -10.04 -11.14 -30.40
C THR A 80 -10.74 -10.99 -31.75
N GLY A 81 -10.03 -10.57 -32.81
CA GLY A 81 -10.61 -10.35 -34.13
C GLY A 81 -11.69 -9.26 -34.14
N GLY A 82 -11.56 -8.23 -33.29
CA GLY A 82 -12.52 -7.12 -33.17
C GLY A 82 -13.61 -7.31 -32.11
N ARG A 83 -13.75 -8.51 -31.54
CA ARG A 83 -14.83 -8.85 -30.61
C ARG A 83 -14.75 -8.14 -29.27
N LEU A 84 -13.57 -7.71 -28.82
CA LEU A 84 -13.43 -6.99 -27.55
C LEU A 84 -14.19 -5.66 -27.59
N LEU A 85 -13.99 -4.88 -28.65
CA LEU A 85 -14.67 -3.59 -28.83
C LEU A 85 -16.18 -3.77 -29.09
N GLU A 86 -16.54 -4.80 -29.85
CA GLU A 86 -17.94 -5.15 -30.09
C GLU A 86 -18.66 -5.52 -28.79
N ALA A 87 -18.09 -6.41 -27.99
CA ALA A 87 -18.64 -6.80 -26.70
C ALA A 87 -18.76 -5.60 -25.74
N LEU A 88 -17.78 -4.69 -25.74
CA LEU A 88 -17.82 -3.48 -24.94
C LEU A 88 -19.00 -2.58 -25.34
N ARG A 89 -19.21 -2.35 -26.63
CA ARG A 89 -20.34 -1.55 -27.15
C ARG A 89 -21.70 -2.20 -26.87
N LEU A 90 -21.77 -3.52 -26.92
CA LEU A 90 -22.98 -4.27 -26.57
C LEU A 90 -23.29 -4.25 -25.07
N SER A 91 -22.28 -4.06 -24.21
CA SER A 91 -22.46 -4.03 -22.75
C SER A 91 -23.11 -2.74 -22.21
N GLY A 92 -23.36 -1.76 -23.08
CA GLY A 92 -23.97 -0.47 -22.75
C GLY A 92 -22.98 0.70 -22.92
N PRO A 93 -23.22 1.84 -22.23
CA PRO A 93 -22.33 3.00 -22.30
C PRO A 93 -20.89 2.67 -21.87
N MET A 94 -19.93 3.36 -22.50
CA MET A 94 -18.50 3.25 -22.20
C MET A 94 -18.22 3.51 -20.71
N PRO A 95 -17.24 2.81 -20.10
CA PRO A 95 -16.88 3.03 -18.71
C PRO A 95 -16.36 4.45 -18.51
N ARG A 96 -16.82 5.12 -17.44
CA ARG A 96 -16.37 6.47 -17.09
C ARG A 96 -14.99 6.46 -16.44
N LYS A 97 -14.38 7.63 -16.25
CA LYS A 97 -13.13 7.84 -15.52
C LYS A 97 -13.17 7.14 -14.15
N GLY A 98 -12.20 6.26 -13.93
CA GLY A 98 -12.10 5.48 -12.69
C GLY A 98 -12.98 4.23 -12.64
N GLU A 99 -13.84 3.99 -13.64
CA GLU A 99 -14.66 2.79 -13.73
C GLU A 99 -13.93 1.67 -14.48
N ALA A 100 -14.26 0.44 -14.11
CA ALA A 100 -13.76 -0.78 -14.74
C ALA A 100 -14.92 -1.73 -15.05
N ARG A 101 -14.78 -2.48 -16.14
CA ARG A 101 -15.67 -3.59 -16.49
C ARG A 101 -15.00 -4.94 -16.17
N PRO A 102 -15.78 -6.01 -15.92
CA PRO A 102 -15.24 -7.35 -15.65
C PRO A 102 -14.34 -7.86 -16.78
N ILE A 103 -14.64 -7.43 -18.01
CA ILE A 103 -13.74 -7.53 -19.15
C ILE A 103 -12.73 -6.39 -19.00
N ALA A 104 -11.54 -6.66 -18.45
CA ALA A 104 -10.23 -6.11 -18.82
C ALA A 104 -10.10 -4.64 -19.25
N ILE A 105 -11.08 -3.76 -19.02
CA ILE A 105 -11.21 -2.48 -19.70
C ILE A 105 -11.49 -1.40 -18.66
N VAL A 106 -10.65 -0.37 -18.68
CA VAL A 106 -10.69 0.76 -17.77
C VAL A 106 -11.00 2.07 -18.51
N GLY A 107 -11.89 2.88 -17.94
CA GLY A 107 -12.19 4.21 -18.45
C GLY A 107 -11.10 5.21 -18.04
N LEU A 108 -10.48 5.85 -19.04
CA LEU A 108 -9.44 6.87 -18.85
C LEU A 108 -9.98 8.31 -18.98
N GLY A 109 -11.24 8.47 -19.37
CA GLY A 109 -11.85 9.77 -19.66
C GLY A 109 -11.35 10.34 -20.99
N LYS A 110 -11.16 11.67 -21.06
CA LYS A 110 -10.70 12.38 -22.26
C LYS A 110 -9.19 12.18 -22.48
N GLU A 111 -8.78 12.09 -23.74
CA GLU A 111 -7.39 11.80 -24.13
C GLU A 111 -6.38 12.89 -23.70
N CYS A 112 -6.84 14.14 -23.52
CA CYS A 112 -6.00 15.31 -23.24
C CYS A 112 -6.05 15.80 -21.78
N LEU A 113 -6.24 14.92 -20.80
CA LEU A 113 -6.13 15.31 -19.38
C LEU A 113 -4.68 15.68 -19.04
N GLY A 114 -4.50 16.70 -18.20
CA GLY A 114 -3.19 17.20 -17.78
C GLY A 114 -3.19 17.69 -16.34
N PHE A 115 -2.29 18.62 -16.01
CA PHE A 115 -2.22 19.22 -14.67
C PHE A 115 -3.41 20.16 -14.43
N ASN A 116 -4.17 19.90 -13.36
CA ASN A 116 -5.23 20.77 -12.90
C ASN A 116 -4.67 21.68 -11.79
N SER A 117 -4.62 22.98 -12.06
CA SER A 117 -4.12 24.00 -11.12
C SER A 117 -5.03 24.22 -9.90
N TYR A 118 -6.33 23.94 -10.01
CA TYR A 118 -7.27 24.06 -8.89
C TYR A 118 -7.10 22.92 -7.88
N GLU A 119 -6.92 21.70 -8.38
CA GLU A 119 -6.73 20.49 -7.55
C GLU A 119 -5.26 20.23 -7.20
N VAL A 120 -4.33 20.98 -7.82
CA VAL A 120 -2.87 20.83 -7.66
C VAL A 120 -2.41 19.39 -7.91
N ILE A 121 -3.01 18.73 -8.90
CA ILE A 121 -2.76 17.34 -9.24
C ILE A 121 -2.72 17.13 -10.75
N ASP A 122 -1.92 16.17 -11.17
CA ASP A 122 -1.97 15.64 -12.53
C ASP A 122 -3.17 14.69 -12.66
N GLU A 123 -4.23 15.16 -13.30
CA GLU A 123 -5.47 14.40 -13.42
C GLU A 123 -5.31 13.15 -14.26
N GLN A 124 -4.44 13.16 -15.26
CA GLN A 124 -4.21 11.99 -16.11
C GLN A 124 -3.58 10.87 -15.27
N LYS A 125 -2.51 11.20 -14.54
CA LYS A 125 -1.84 10.22 -13.66
C LYS A 125 -2.77 9.68 -12.59
N GLU A 126 -3.58 10.55 -11.97
CA GLU A 126 -4.52 10.12 -10.94
C GLU A 126 -5.65 9.26 -11.52
N THR A 127 -6.13 9.58 -12.71
CA THR A 127 -7.11 8.74 -13.42
C THR A 127 -6.56 7.35 -13.67
N ILE A 128 -5.35 7.25 -14.21
CA ILE A 128 -4.69 5.97 -14.47
C ILE A 128 -4.60 5.13 -13.19
N ARG A 129 -4.18 5.73 -12.07
CA ARG A 129 -4.13 5.01 -10.78
C ARG A 129 -5.49 4.49 -10.37
N ARG A 130 -6.51 5.35 -10.37
CA ARG A 130 -7.86 5.02 -9.89
C ARG A 130 -8.50 3.95 -10.74
N SER A 131 -8.44 4.07 -12.07
CA SER A 131 -9.04 3.10 -12.98
C SER A 131 -8.32 1.75 -12.91
N THR A 132 -6.97 1.76 -12.89
CA THR A 132 -6.19 0.53 -12.73
C THR A 132 -6.49 -0.18 -11.42
N ALA A 133 -6.54 0.57 -10.31
CA ALA A 133 -6.89 0.02 -9.00
C ALA A 133 -8.31 -0.56 -8.99
N ALA A 134 -9.27 0.10 -9.64
CA ALA A 134 -10.65 -0.38 -9.75
C ALA A 134 -10.73 -1.71 -10.50
N ALA A 135 -10.07 -1.82 -11.66
CA ALA A 135 -10.01 -3.05 -12.44
C ALA A 135 -9.31 -4.18 -11.67
N CYS A 136 -8.15 -3.90 -11.07
CA CYS A 136 -7.44 -4.89 -10.27
C CYS A 136 -8.30 -5.42 -9.12
N ARG A 137 -9.04 -4.55 -8.41
CA ARG A 137 -9.97 -4.98 -7.36
C ARG A 137 -11.11 -5.84 -7.87
N GLN A 138 -11.64 -5.56 -9.07
CA GLN A 138 -12.66 -6.40 -9.70
C GLN A 138 -12.11 -7.77 -10.06
N LEU A 139 -10.92 -7.83 -10.67
CA LEU A 139 -10.24 -9.08 -11.01
C LEU A 139 -9.89 -9.91 -9.77
N CYS A 140 -9.49 -9.27 -8.66
CA CYS A 140 -9.31 -9.98 -7.40
C CYS A 140 -10.60 -10.65 -6.88
N LYS A 141 -11.79 -10.10 -7.18
CA LYS A 141 -13.07 -10.74 -6.80
C LYS A 141 -13.37 -11.97 -7.66
N LEU A 142 -12.80 -12.01 -8.87
CA LEU A 142 -12.89 -13.15 -9.79
C LEU A 142 -11.78 -14.19 -9.54
N GLN A 143 -11.01 -14.06 -8.45
CA GLN A 143 -9.94 -14.98 -8.06
C GLN A 143 -8.90 -15.19 -9.17
N THR A 144 -8.54 -14.11 -9.88
CA THR A 144 -7.47 -14.14 -10.87
C THR A 144 -6.10 -14.24 -10.20
N ASP A 145 -5.22 -15.13 -10.69
CA ASP A 145 -3.87 -15.31 -10.14
C ASP A 145 -2.84 -14.30 -10.68
N ARG A 146 -2.97 -13.92 -11.96
CA ARG A 146 -2.05 -13.01 -12.65
C ARG A 146 -2.79 -11.92 -13.41
N ILE A 147 -2.41 -10.67 -13.18
CA ILE A 147 -2.96 -9.48 -13.83
C ILE A 147 -1.85 -8.80 -14.62
N GLU A 148 -2.04 -8.67 -15.92
CA GLU A 148 -1.16 -7.90 -16.79
C GLU A 148 -1.79 -6.55 -17.09
N VAL A 149 -1.08 -5.47 -16.78
CA VAL A 149 -1.60 -4.11 -16.97
C VAL A 149 -0.80 -3.43 -18.06
N GLU A 150 -1.46 -2.86 -19.06
CA GLU A 150 -0.74 -2.00 -20.02
C GLU A 150 -0.27 -0.69 -19.37
N SER A 151 0.54 0.08 -20.10
CA SER A 151 1.07 1.35 -19.58
C SER A 151 0.00 2.43 -19.37
N LEU A 152 -1.13 2.35 -20.08
CA LEU A 152 -2.22 3.34 -20.05
C LEU A 152 -1.75 4.78 -20.34
N GLY A 153 -0.65 4.92 -21.08
CA GLY A 153 0.03 6.20 -21.35
C GLY A 153 1.04 6.64 -20.28
N HIS A 154 1.05 6.04 -19.08
CA HIS A 154 2.03 6.33 -18.02
C HIS A 154 2.25 5.10 -17.12
N ALA A 155 3.28 4.30 -17.44
CA ALA A 155 3.52 2.99 -16.82
C ALA A 155 3.73 3.07 -15.30
N GLU A 156 4.39 4.12 -14.81
CA GLU A 156 4.58 4.35 -13.38
C GLU A 156 3.25 4.48 -12.62
N SER A 157 2.29 5.24 -13.18
CA SER A 157 0.98 5.45 -12.54
C SER A 157 0.11 4.20 -12.60
N ALA A 158 0.24 3.42 -13.70
CA ALA A 158 -0.45 2.14 -13.84
C ALA A 158 0.06 1.14 -12.79
N ALA A 159 1.39 1.04 -12.62
CA ALA A 159 2.01 0.20 -11.60
C ALA A 159 1.57 0.60 -10.18
N GLU A 160 1.57 1.90 -9.87
CA GLU A 160 1.09 2.43 -8.59
C GLU A 160 -0.36 2.01 -8.33
N GLY A 161 -1.26 2.29 -9.27
CA GLY A 161 -2.68 1.96 -9.16
C GLY A 161 -2.92 0.46 -8.96
N ALA A 162 -2.22 -0.38 -9.74
CA ALA A 162 -2.35 -1.83 -9.65
C ALA A 162 -1.90 -2.35 -8.28
N ALA A 163 -0.67 -2.04 -7.87
CA ALA A 163 -0.07 -2.56 -6.63
C ALA A 163 -0.75 -2.01 -5.37
N LEU A 164 -1.19 -0.74 -5.37
CA LEU A 164 -1.96 -0.17 -4.26
C LEU A 164 -3.38 -0.75 -4.19
N GLY A 165 -3.98 -1.04 -5.35
CA GLY A 165 -5.35 -1.53 -5.49
C GLY A 165 -5.55 -2.96 -5.01
N VAL A 166 -4.58 -3.85 -5.23
CA VAL A 166 -4.65 -5.25 -4.80
C VAL A 166 -4.25 -5.48 -3.35
N TRP A 167 -3.52 -4.53 -2.75
CA TRP A 167 -2.99 -4.68 -1.39
C TRP A 167 -4.10 -4.86 -0.36
N LYS A 168 -3.89 -5.80 0.56
CA LYS A 168 -4.76 -6.08 1.70
C LYS A 168 -3.92 -6.47 2.91
N TYR A 169 -4.23 -5.90 4.06
CA TYR A 169 -3.69 -6.37 5.33
C TYR A 169 -4.44 -7.64 5.78
N GLN A 170 -3.74 -8.78 5.84
CA GLN A 170 -4.35 -10.09 6.09
C GLN A 170 -3.53 -11.00 7.02
N GLU A 171 -2.49 -10.46 7.66
CA GLU A 171 -1.53 -11.23 8.45
C GLU A 171 -2.20 -12.08 9.53
N PHE A 172 -3.11 -11.45 10.30
CA PHE A 172 -3.85 -12.09 11.41
C PHE A 172 -5.19 -12.71 11.01
N LYS A 173 -5.51 -12.80 9.71
CA LYS A 173 -6.70 -13.53 9.27
C LYS A 173 -6.45 -15.04 9.29
N MET A 174 -7.49 -15.82 9.59
CA MET A 174 -7.44 -17.27 9.43
C MET A 174 -7.20 -17.61 7.96
N LEU A 175 -6.49 -18.73 7.69
CA LEU A 175 -6.15 -19.15 6.33
C LEU A 175 -7.37 -19.21 5.39
N LYS A 176 -8.52 -19.68 5.88
CA LYS A 176 -9.78 -19.74 5.13
C LYS A 176 -10.37 -18.37 4.73
N ASP A 177 -10.01 -17.31 5.45
CA ASP A 177 -10.51 -15.94 5.22
C ASP A 177 -9.48 -15.07 4.49
N LYS A 178 -8.27 -15.60 4.26
CA LYS A 178 -7.27 -14.94 3.44
C LYS A 178 -7.71 -15.00 1.98
N GLN A 179 -7.61 -13.86 1.32
CA GLN A 179 -7.82 -13.75 -0.12
C GLN A 179 -6.46 -13.75 -0.81
N ASP A 180 -6.36 -14.50 -1.89
CA ASP A 180 -5.16 -14.50 -2.71
C ASP A 180 -4.92 -13.11 -3.31
N ILE A 181 -3.65 -12.72 -3.32
CA ILE A 181 -3.20 -11.46 -3.91
C ILE A 181 -2.57 -11.81 -5.26
N PRO A 182 -3.14 -11.32 -6.39
CA PRO A 182 -2.61 -11.63 -7.70
C PRO A 182 -1.19 -11.09 -7.89
N THR A 183 -0.44 -11.79 -8.73
CA THR A 183 0.79 -11.25 -9.32
C THR A 183 0.45 -10.18 -10.35
N ILE A 184 1.18 -9.07 -10.35
CA ILE A 184 0.94 -7.94 -11.27
C ILE A 184 2.19 -7.75 -12.12
N ASP A 185 2.00 -7.73 -13.44
CA ASP A 185 3.05 -7.49 -14.42
C ASP A 185 2.64 -6.43 -15.45
N LEU A 186 3.64 -5.83 -16.12
CA LEU A 186 3.42 -4.96 -17.28
C LEU A 186 3.04 -5.82 -18.48
N TYR A 187 1.90 -5.52 -19.09
CA TYR A 187 1.54 -6.07 -20.40
C TYR A 187 2.49 -5.50 -21.45
N SER A 188 3.24 -6.40 -22.10
CA SER A 188 4.18 -6.05 -23.16
C SER A 188 3.95 -6.93 -24.39
N ILE A 189 4.10 -6.32 -25.57
CA ILE A 189 4.06 -7.02 -26.84
C ILE A 189 5.51 -7.14 -27.32
N LYS A 190 5.89 -8.33 -27.80
CA LYS A 190 7.21 -8.56 -28.35
C LYS A 190 7.49 -7.55 -29.47
N ASP A 191 8.65 -6.91 -29.41
CA ASP A 191 9.13 -5.91 -30.38
C ASP A 191 8.41 -4.54 -30.34
N GLU A 192 7.56 -4.28 -29.35
CA GLU A 192 6.99 -2.94 -29.08
C GLU A 192 7.71 -2.25 -27.90
N PRO A 193 7.99 -0.93 -27.99
CA PRO A 193 8.63 -0.21 -26.90
C PRO A 193 7.69 -0.14 -25.68
N CYS A 194 8.20 -0.51 -24.52
CA CYS A 194 7.46 -0.39 -23.26
C CYS A 194 8.36 0.14 -22.14
N ASP A 195 7.77 0.98 -21.30
CA ASP A 195 8.45 1.66 -20.21
C ASP A 195 8.57 0.76 -18.96
N PHE A 196 9.50 -0.19 -19.02
CA PHE A 196 9.80 -1.09 -17.90
C PHE A 196 10.40 -0.35 -16.70
N ASP A 197 11.16 0.72 -16.94
CA ASP A 197 11.78 1.49 -15.87
C ASP A 197 10.74 2.30 -15.09
N GLY A 198 9.81 2.97 -15.79
CA GLY A 198 8.67 3.65 -15.16
C GLY A 198 7.77 2.67 -14.40
N TRP A 199 7.47 1.51 -14.99
CA TRP A 199 6.73 0.45 -14.29
C TRP A 199 7.45 0.01 -13.00
N ARG A 200 8.77 -0.22 -13.05
CA ARG A 200 9.58 -0.57 -11.88
C ARG A 200 9.55 0.53 -10.83
N ILE A 201 9.67 1.80 -11.21
CA ILE A 201 9.59 2.94 -10.28
C ILE A 201 8.24 2.95 -9.57
N GLY A 202 7.14 2.78 -10.32
CA GLY A 202 5.79 2.78 -9.74
C GLY A 202 5.55 1.62 -8.77
N LEU A 203 6.10 0.44 -9.07
CA LEU A 203 6.07 -0.70 -8.13
C LEU A 203 6.86 -0.39 -6.85
N GLN A 204 8.03 0.26 -6.93
CA GLN A 204 8.79 0.63 -5.73
C GLN A 204 8.06 1.67 -4.87
N LYS A 205 7.44 2.67 -5.50
CA LYS A 205 6.62 3.68 -4.80
C LYS A 205 5.41 3.04 -4.10
N ALA A 206 4.68 2.17 -4.80
CA ALA A 206 3.56 1.45 -4.21
C ALA A 206 3.99 0.49 -3.10
N ALA A 207 5.13 -0.21 -3.26
CA ALA A 207 5.67 -1.10 -2.24
C ALA A 207 6.06 -0.35 -0.96
N ALA A 208 6.62 0.86 -1.10
CA ALA A 208 6.91 1.73 0.02
C ALA A 208 5.63 2.18 0.73
N GLN A 209 4.63 2.69 0.00
CA GLN A 209 3.37 3.08 0.63
C GLN A 209 2.64 1.90 1.29
N ASN A 210 2.69 0.72 0.68
CA ASN A 210 2.12 -0.50 1.25
C ASN A 210 2.87 -0.98 2.50
N LEU A 211 4.18 -0.73 2.61
CA LEU A 211 4.92 -0.95 3.85
C LEU A 211 4.42 -0.01 4.95
N THR A 212 4.25 1.28 4.67
CA THR A 212 3.63 2.23 5.62
C THR A 212 2.26 1.74 6.08
N ARG A 213 1.40 1.33 5.14
CA ARG A 213 0.05 0.80 5.44
C ARG A 213 0.11 -0.46 6.30
N THR A 214 1.13 -1.31 6.09
CA THR A 214 1.32 -2.54 6.88
C THR A 214 1.65 -2.21 8.32
N LEU A 215 2.61 -1.30 8.53
CA LEU A 215 3.01 -0.87 9.88
C LEU A 215 1.87 -0.14 10.59
N GLN A 216 1.18 0.76 9.90
CA GLN A 216 0.04 1.51 10.45
C GLN A 216 -1.16 0.63 10.85
N GLU A 217 -1.42 -0.46 10.10
CA GLU A 217 -2.53 -1.37 10.41
C GLU A 217 -2.20 -2.40 11.50
N MET A 218 -0.92 -2.64 11.76
CA MET A 218 -0.48 -3.62 12.74
C MET A 218 -0.95 -3.22 14.16
N PRO A 219 -1.52 -4.13 14.95
CA PRO A 219 -1.92 -3.86 16.33
C PRO A 219 -0.71 -3.48 17.20
N SER A 220 -0.87 -2.48 18.06
CA SER A 220 0.24 -1.97 18.90
C SER A 220 0.79 -2.98 19.90
N ASN A 221 0.00 -3.98 20.31
CA ASN A 221 0.51 -5.07 21.15
C ASN A 221 1.49 -6.01 20.41
N ILE A 222 1.54 -5.92 19.08
CA ILE A 222 2.52 -6.62 18.23
C ILE A 222 3.59 -5.64 17.77
N LEU A 223 3.20 -4.44 17.32
CA LEU A 223 4.11 -3.40 16.86
C LEU A 223 4.46 -2.42 17.99
N THR A 224 5.13 -2.93 19.02
CA THR A 224 5.71 -2.11 20.10
C THR A 224 6.91 -1.30 19.60
N PRO A 225 7.47 -0.33 20.35
CA PRO A 225 8.68 0.40 19.96
C PRO A 225 9.84 -0.54 19.59
N THR A 226 10.04 -1.60 20.39
CA THR A 226 11.05 -2.65 20.16
C THR A 226 10.77 -3.42 18.89
N ALA A 227 9.54 -3.91 18.71
CA ALA A 227 9.15 -4.68 17.54
C ALA A 227 9.19 -3.84 16.26
N PHE A 228 8.86 -2.55 16.35
CA PHE A 228 9.00 -1.61 15.23
C PHE A 228 10.47 -1.50 14.82
N ALA A 229 11.38 -1.25 15.76
CA ALA A 229 12.81 -1.16 15.46
C ALA A 229 13.36 -2.45 14.83
N GLN A 230 12.97 -3.62 15.36
CA GLN A 230 13.32 -4.92 14.78
C GLN A 230 12.79 -5.08 13.34
N THR A 231 11.53 -4.75 13.12
CA THR A 231 10.92 -4.78 11.78
C THR A 231 11.67 -3.88 10.80
N VAL A 232 12.11 -2.69 11.24
CA VAL A 232 12.91 -1.80 10.39
C VAL A 232 14.26 -2.41 10.04
N VAL A 233 14.96 -3.04 10.99
CA VAL A 233 16.21 -3.75 10.70
C VAL A 233 15.97 -4.84 9.66
N GLU A 234 14.94 -5.67 9.82
CA GLU A 234 14.62 -6.75 8.88
C GLU A 234 14.31 -6.24 7.47
N VAL A 235 13.51 -5.18 7.38
CA VAL A 235 13.10 -4.61 6.09
C VAL A 235 14.24 -3.89 5.37
N LEU A 236 15.17 -3.27 6.10
CA LEU A 236 16.24 -2.46 5.54
C LEU A 236 17.60 -3.18 5.45
N CYS A 237 17.78 -4.35 6.08
CA CYS A 237 19.08 -5.03 6.12
C CYS A 237 19.70 -5.30 4.73
N LYS A 238 18.88 -5.42 3.68
CA LYS A 238 19.32 -5.70 2.30
C LYS A 238 19.38 -4.47 1.40
N THR A 239 19.08 -3.28 1.91
CA THR A 239 18.99 -2.06 1.09
C THR A 239 20.26 -1.20 1.14
N GLY A 240 21.25 -1.57 1.96
CA GLY A 240 22.46 -0.77 2.16
C GLY A 240 22.27 0.45 3.08
N ILE A 241 21.14 0.51 3.79
CA ILE A 241 20.87 1.53 4.80
C ILE A 241 21.46 1.05 6.13
N ASN A 242 22.26 1.89 6.79
CA ASN A 242 22.72 1.62 8.15
C ASN A 242 21.58 1.91 9.14
N VAL A 243 21.33 1.00 10.07
CA VAL A 243 20.25 1.08 11.07
C VAL A 243 20.87 1.00 12.46
N GLU A 244 20.77 2.09 13.22
CA GLU A 244 21.25 2.19 14.59
C GLU A 244 20.07 2.25 15.55
N VAL A 245 19.96 1.27 16.43
CA VAL A 245 18.92 1.20 17.47
C VAL A 245 19.51 1.72 18.78
N LYS A 246 19.06 2.89 19.22
CA LYS A 246 19.55 3.53 20.45
C LYS A 246 18.53 3.31 21.56
N VAL A 247 18.97 2.65 22.61
CA VAL A 247 18.15 2.33 23.78
C VAL A 247 18.05 3.53 24.73
N GLU A 248 17.15 3.44 25.70
CA GLU A 248 16.84 4.47 26.69
C GLU A 248 18.07 5.18 27.29
N GLY A 249 19.07 4.43 27.77
CA GLY A 249 20.28 5.01 28.37
C GLY A 249 21.10 5.91 27.43
N TRP A 250 20.99 5.71 26.11
CA TRP A 250 21.59 6.63 25.13
C TRP A 250 20.85 7.97 25.12
N ALA A 251 19.51 7.95 25.14
CA ALA A 251 18.68 9.15 25.16
C ALA A 251 18.84 9.92 26.48
N GLU A 252 18.98 9.22 27.61
CA GLU A 252 19.33 9.80 28.91
C GLU A 252 20.67 10.54 28.86
N GLY A 253 21.71 9.91 28.30
CA GLY A 253 23.03 10.51 28.12
C GLY A 253 23.05 11.76 27.22
N HIS A 254 22.05 11.89 26.33
CA HIS A 254 21.87 13.06 25.46
C HIS A 254 20.90 14.09 26.04
N GLY A 255 20.36 13.88 27.25
CA GLY A 255 19.45 14.82 27.91
C GLY A 255 18.10 14.96 27.22
N MET A 256 17.62 13.92 26.54
CA MET A 256 16.34 13.92 25.83
C MET A 256 15.15 13.69 26.77
N ASN A 257 15.06 14.48 27.84
CA ASN A 257 14.09 14.25 28.91
C ASN A 257 12.62 14.38 28.46
N PRO A 258 12.24 15.34 27.59
CA PRO A 258 10.91 15.38 26.98
C PRO A 258 10.51 14.06 26.30
N PHE A 259 11.38 13.50 25.46
CA PHE A 259 11.13 12.21 24.79
C PHE A 259 10.95 11.07 25.80
N LEU A 260 11.86 10.94 26.76
CA LEU A 260 11.81 9.93 27.80
C LEU A 260 10.55 10.05 28.67
N ALA A 261 10.11 11.28 28.95
CA ALA A 261 8.93 11.55 29.75
C ALA A 261 7.64 11.03 29.12
N VAL A 262 7.53 11.04 27.78
CA VAL A 262 6.37 10.49 27.08
C VAL A 262 6.27 8.98 27.29
N GLY A 263 7.38 8.26 27.07
CA GLY A 263 7.39 6.80 27.07
C GLY A 263 7.46 6.13 28.44
N ARG A 264 7.89 6.82 29.50
CA ARG A 264 8.16 6.23 30.83
C ARG A 264 6.95 5.57 31.52
N ALA A 265 5.74 5.81 31.02
CA ALA A 265 4.52 5.22 31.55
C ALA A 265 4.32 3.77 31.07
N SER A 266 4.87 3.43 29.89
CA SER A 266 4.75 2.11 29.29
C SER A 266 5.74 1.11 29.91
N CYS A 267 5.42 -0.17 29.80
CA CYS A 267 6.38 -1.25 30.03
C CYS A 267 7.32 -1.44 28.83
N GLU A 268 6.99 -0.87 27.67
CA GLU A 268 7.86 -0.86 26.49
C GLU A 268 8.82 0.32 26.56
N ALA A 269 10.11 0.02 26.62
CA ALA A 269 11.15 1.05 26.72
C ALA A 269 11.19 1.95 25.48
N PRO A 270 11.43 3.27 25.64
CA PRO A 270 11.64 4.16 24.51
C PRO A 270 12.87 3.76 23.69
N ILE A 271 12.75 3.88 22.37
CA ILE A 271 13.84 3.62 21.42
C ILE A 271 14.01 4.82 20.51
N PHE A 272 15.25 5.25 20.32
CA PHE A 272 15.59 6.24 19.31
C PHE A 272 16.25 5.54 18.13
N LEU A 273 15.55 5.50 17.00
CA LEU A 273 16.04 4.83 15.80
C LEU A 273 16.68 5.84 14.86
N GLU A 274 17.89 5.52 14.41
CA GLU A 274 18.66 6.35 13.47
C GLU A 274 19.02 5.56 12.21
N LEU A 275 18.65 6.10 11.05
CA LEU A 275 18.87 5.48 9.75
C LEU A 275 19.81 6.35 8.91
N SER A 276 20.70 5.71 8.15
CA SER A 276 21.65 6.43 7.28
C SER A 276 21.74 5.81 5.90
N TYR A 277 21.58 6.66 4.88
CA TYR A 277 21.77 6.31 3.48
C TYR A 277 22.78 7.28 2.84
N TYR A 278 23.81 6.74 2.20
CA TYR A 278 24.88 7.49 1.55
C TYR A 278 24.88 7.22 0.04
N GLY A 279 24.02 7.94 -0.69
CA GLY A 279 23.95 7.87 -2.15
C GLY A 279 24.82 8.92 -2.86
N ALA A 280 25.34 9.90 -2.13
CA ALA A 280 26.17 11.00 -2.65
C ALA A 280 27.56 11.01 -1.97
N PRO A 281 28.51 11.81 -2.48
CA PRO A 281 29.80 12.02 -1.82
C PRO A 281 29.68 12.43 -0.35
N SER A 282 30.64 12.03 0.49
CA SER A 282 30.57 12.20 1.95
C SER A 282 30.61 13.65 2.44
N ASP A 283 31.09 14.58 1.61
CA ASP A 283 31.13 16.01 1.86
C ASP A 283 29.79 16.71 1.58
N GLU A 284 28.85 16.02 0.90
CA GLU A 284 27.53 16.56 0.66
C GLU A 284 26.65 16.47 1.92
N ARG A 285 26.22 17.65 2.40
CA ARG A 285 25.31 17.78 3.54
C ARG A 285 24.02 16.96 3.33
N PRO A 286 23.58 16.16 4.30
CA PRO A 286 22.42 15.29 4.15
C PRO A 286 21.10 16.06 4.22
N ILE A 287 20.04 15.41 3.75
CA ILE A 287 18.66 15.75 4.14
C ILE A 287 18.33 14.94 5.39
N VAL A 288 17.71 15.56 6.39
CA VAL A 288 17.24 14.84 7.58
C VAL A 288 15.73 14.68 7.52
N LEU A 289 15.28 13.43 7.61
CA LEU A 289 13.87 13.07 7.77
C LEU A 289 13.61 12.74 9.24
N ILE A 290 12.55 13.29 9.82
CA ILE A 290 12.14 12.98 11.20
C ILE A 290 10.72 12.43 11.15
N GLY A 291 10.50 11.28 11.77
CA GLY A 291 9.19 10.63 11.81
C GLY A 291 8.73 10.43 13.24
N GLN A 292 7.55 10.96 13.60
CA GLN A 292 6.91 10.70 14.89
C GLN A 292 6.60 9.19 15.03
N GLY A 293 7.06 8.60 16.14
CA GLY A 293 7.01 7.15 16.38
C GLY A 293 6.17 6.72 17.58
N ILE A 294 5.01 7.33 17.82
CA ILE A 294 4.14 6.88 18.94
C ILE A 294 3.41 5.58 18.53
N THR A 295 3.86 4.42 19.02
CA THR A 295 3.31 3.11 18.59
C THR A 295 1.91 2.84 19.12
N TYR A 296 1.56 3.48 20.23
CA TYR A 296 0.19 3.61 20.70
C TYR A 296 0.04 4.86 21.53
N ASP A 297 -1.00 5.62 21.25
CA ASP A 297 -1.32 6.83 21.96
C ASP A 297 -2.70 6.70 22.62
N SER A 298 -2.77 6.73 23.95
CA SER A 298 -4.04 6.85 24.67
C SER A 298 -4.36 8.29 25.07
N GLY A 299 -3.43 9.22 24.85
CA GLY A 299 -3.41 10.59 25.39
C GLY A 299 -2.84 10.70 26.81
N GLY A 300 -2.32 9.61 27.38
CA GLY A 300 -1.89 9.59 28.78
C GLY A 300 -3.01 9.97 29.75
N LEU A 301 -2.73 10.85 30.73
CA LEU A 301 -3.72 11.35 31.69
C LEU A 301 -4.82 12.21 31.07
N SER A 302 -4.49 12.93 29.99
CA SER A 302 -5.43 13.59 29.09
C SER A 302 -6.08 12.58 28.14
N LEU A 303 -6.72 11.54 28.69
CA LEU A 303 -7.20 10.37 27.94
C LEU A 303 -8.08 10.75 26.73
N LYS A 304 -7.75 10.22 25.55
CA LYS A 304 -8.55 10.39 24.34
C LYS A 304 -9.91 9.69 24.44
N LYS A 305 -10.86 10.17 23.63
CA LYS A 305 -12.22 9.61 23.58
C LYS A 305 -12.17 8.14 23.13
N TYR A 306 -12.92 7.29 23.83
CA TYR A 306 -13.00 5.83 23.59
C TYR A 306 -13.14 5.45 22.11
N LYS A 307 -14.00 6.15 21.35
CA LYS A 307 -14.26 5.84 19.93
C LYS A 307 -13.01 5.98 19.03
N TYR A 308 -11.99 6.73 19.46
CA TYR A 308 -10.77 6.93 18.69
C TYR A 308 -9.64 5.99 19.09
N LEU A 309 -9.64 5.45 20.32
CA LEU A 309 -8.55 4.63 20.87
C LEU A 309 -8.14 3.48 19.93
N ARG A 310 -9.10 2.82 19.28
CA ARG A 310 -8.82 1.75 18.30
C ARG A 310 -7.91 2.18 17.14
N HIS A 311 -7.99 3.44 16.71
CA HIS A 311 -7.27 3.97 15.55
C HIS A 311 -5.86 4.50 15.89
N LEU A 312 -5.55 4.62 17.18
CA LEU A 312 -4.29 5.20 17.68
C LEU A 312 -3.11 4.23 17.62
N ARG A 313 -3.34 2.98 17.18
CA ARG A 313 -2.25 2.10 16.70
C ARG A 313 -1.49 2.67 15.51
N GLY A 314 -2.15 3.53 14.73
CA GLY A 314 -1.55 4.18 13.56
C GLY A 314 -0.90 5.52 13.87
N ASP A 315 -0.59 5.84 15.13
CA ASP A 315 -0.04 7.16 15.47
C ASP A 315 1.44 7.30 15.08
N MET A 316 2.15 6.19 14.99
CA MET A 316 3.49 6.04 14.43
C MET A 316 3.56 6.13 12.88
N THR A 317 2.51 6.62 12.20
CA THR A 317 2.49 6.69 10.73
C THR A 317 3.61 7.58 10.19
N GLY A 318 4.00 8.65 10.91
CA GLY A 318 5.14 9.50 10.54
C GLY A 318 6.44 8.70 10.44
N ALA A 319 6.75 7.90 11.48
CA ALA A 319 7.86 6.95 11.47
C ALA A 319 7.78 5.95 10.31
N ALA A 320 6.60 5.37 10.09
CA ALA A 320 6.38 4.39 9.02
C ALA A 320 6.60 4.98 7.61
N VAL A 321 6.17 6.23 7.38
CA VAL A 321 6.42 6.97 6.13
C VAL A 321 7.91 7.20 5.94
N VAL A 322 8.64 7.63 6.97
CA VAL A 322 10.09 7.87 6.87
C VAL A 322 10.85 6.59 6.54
N VAL A 323 10.57 5.47 7.24
CA VAL A 323 11.17 4.16 6.95
C VAL A 323 10.90 3.72 5.52
N SER A 324 9.64 3.84 5.08
CA SER A 324 9.24 3.41 3.74
C SER A 324 9.86 4.27 2.64
N THR A 325 9.99 5.58 2.89
CA THR A 325 10.66 6.52 2.00
C THR A 325 12.14 6.17 1.88
N MET A 326 12.82 5.90 3.00
CA MET A 326 14.21 5.42 3.02
C MET A 326 14.39 4.14 2.21
N ARG A 327 13.48 3.17 2.34
CA ARG A 327 13.48 1.95 1.53
C ARG A 327 13.36 2.24 0.03
N ALA A 328 12.45 3.15 -0.37
CA ALA A 328 12.27 3.54 -1.77
C ALA A 328 13.51 4.23 -2.33
N ILE A 329 14.08 5.19 -1.59
CA ILE A 329 15.31 5.91 -1.95
C ILE A 329 16.45 4.93 -2.24
N ALA A 330 16.69 3.99 -1.34
CA ALA A 330 17.76 3.00 -1.49
C ALA A 330 17.49 2.04 -2.65
N SER A 331 16.23 1.61 -2.83
CA SER A 331 15.83 0.72 -3.92
C SER A 331 15.97 1.38 -5.29
N LEU A 332 15.73 2.69 -5.37
CA LEU A 332 15.91 3.51 -6.57
C LEU A 332 17.34 4.04 -6.73
N ARG A 333 18.23 3.81 -5.75
CA ARG A 333 19.63 4.25 -5.73
C ARG A 333 19.76 5.76 -5.99
N LEU A 334 18.95 6.57 -5.32
CA LEU A 334 19.00 8.02 -5.53
C LEU A 334 20.36 8.57 -5.09
N PRO A 335 20.95 9.52 -5.85
CA PRO A 335 22.28 10.04 -5.58
C PRO A 335 22.25 11.17 -4.52
N ILE A 336 21.77 10.87 -3.32
CA ILE A 336 21.60 11.82 -2.21
C ILE A 336 21.97 11.21 -0.87
N ASN A 337 22.44 12.02 0.08
CA ASN A 337 22.68 11.60 1.46
C ASN A 337 21.44 11.89 2.32
N ILE A 338 20.95 10.88 3.04
CA ILE A 338 19.78 11.01 3.93
C ILE A 338 20.07 10.40 5.30
N ARG A 339 19.71 11.16 6.34
CA ARG A 339 19.59 10.67 7.72
C ARG A 339 18.13 10.64 8.11
N ALA A 340 17.71 9.61 8.82
CA ALA A 340 16.37 9.51 9.35
C ALA A 340 16.41 9.34 10.87
N LEU A 341 15.61 10.11 11.60
CA LEU A 341 15.54 10.11 13.05
C LEU A 341 14.12 9.80 13.49
N ILE A 342 13.96 8.76 14.30
CA ILE A 342 12.64 8.24 14.64
C ILE A 342 12.61 7.94 16.15
N PRO A 343 12.10 8.87 16.97
CA PRO A 343 11.86 8.62 18.39
C PRO A 343 10.58 7.78 18.56
N LEU A 344 10.74 6.58 19.11
CA LEU A 344 9.70 5.56 19.30
C LEU A 344 9.37 5.39 20.78
N CYS A 345 8.10 5.49 21.12
CA CYS A 345 7.58 5.20 22.46
C CYS A 345 6.06 4.99 22.42
N GLU A 346 5.47 4.69 23.57
CA GLU A 346 4.02 4.67 23.75
C GLU A 346 3.60 5.79 24.70
N ASN A 347 2.48 6.45 24.42
CA ASN A 347 1.86 7.41 25.32
C ASN A 347 0.64 6.77 26.00
N VAL A 348 0.88 6.12 27.13
CA VAL A 348 -0.15 5.34 27.85
C VAL A 348 -0.37 5.83 29.27
N LEU A 349 -1.52 5.46 29.83
CA LEU A 349 -1.77 5.59 31.27
C LEU A 349 -0.96 4.57 32.05
N GLY A 350 -0.22 5.03 33.06
CA GLY A 350 0.56 4.18 33.95
C GLY A 350 0.95 4.90 35.23
N CYS A 351 1.47 4.16 36.21
CA CYS A 351 1.89 4.72 37.51
C CYS A 351 2.98 5.80 37.37
N ASN A 352 3.81 5.68 36.33
CA ASN A 352 4.87 6.64 36.02
C ASN A 352 4.46 7.63 34.93
N ALA A 353 3.18 7.78 34.57
CA ALA A 353 2.77 8.76 33.57
C ALA A 353 3.27 10.18 33.90
N PHE A 354 3.66 10.92 32.85
CA PHE A 354 3.84 12.36 32.96
C PHE A 354 2.48 13.03 33.12
N LYS A 355 2.48 14.17 33.81
CA LYS A 355 1.28 14.86 34.27
C LYS A 355 1.19 16.24 33.65
N PRO A 356 -0.02 16.76 33.41
CA PRO A 356 -0.22 18.18 33.19
C PRO A 356 0.41 19.01 34.32
N GLY A 357 1.18 20.04 33.98
CA GLY A 357 1.98 20.86 34.89
C GLY A 357 3.39 20.31 35.19
N ASP A 358 3.75 19.10 34.76
CA ASP A 358 5.15 18.64 34.83
C ASP A 358 6.02 19.50 33.89
N CYS A 359 7.26 19.78 34.30
CA CYS A 359 8.23 20.53 33.52
C CYS A 359 9.46 19.67 33.19
N TYR A 360 9.81 19.56 31.91
CA TYR A 360 10.97 18.78 31.44
C TYR A 360 11.99 19.68 30.77
N LYS A 361 13.27 19.46 31.06
CA LYS A 361 14.38 20.18 30.42
C LYS A 361 14.80 19.46 29.14
N SER A 362 14.70 20.12 27.98
CA SER A 362 15.11 19.59 26.69
C SER A 362 16.64 19.54 26.51
N MET A 363 17.09 18.90 25.43
CA MET A 363 18.51 18.86 25.03
C MET A 363 19.13 20.27 24.89
N ALA A 364 18.34 21.28 24.51
CA ALA A 364 18.78 22.68 24.41
C ALA A 364 18.88 23.40 25.77
N GLY A 365 18.55 22.71 26.87
CA GLY A 365 18.52 23.27 28.22
C GLY A 365 17.30 24.13 28.55
N LYS A 366 16.35 24.27 27.61
CA LYS A 366 15.07 24.95 27.84
C LYS A 366 14.10 24.03 28.57
N THR A 367 13.29 24.60 29.46
CA THR A 367 12.22 23.87 30.14
C THR A 367 10.92 23.96 29.36
N VAL A 368 10.22 22.84 29.23
CA VAL A 368 8.90 22.72 28.59
C VAL A 368 7.91 22.28 29.65
N GLU A 369 6.90 23.11 29.90
CA GLU A 369 5.75 22.76 30.73
C GLU A 369 4.74 21.96 29.92
N VAL A 370 4.29 20.83 30.47
CA VAL A 370 3.29 19.99 29.84
C VAL A 370 1.90 20.51 30.17
N GLU A 371 1.26 21.22 29.25
CA GLU A 371 -0.13 21.64 29.42
C GLU A 371 -1.10 20.44 29.34
N SER A 372 -0.83 19.52 28.40
CA SER A 372 -1.64 18.32 28.17
C SER A 372 -0.74 17.15 27.78
N THR A 373 -1.02 15.96 28.30
CA THR A 373 -0.31 14.73 27.93
C THR A 373 -0.74 14.16 26.59
N ASP A 374 -1.78 14.74 25.98
CA ASP A 374 -2.29 14.47 24.62
C ASP A 374 -1.62 15.35 23.55
N LYS A 375 -0.56 16.08 23.94
CA LYS A 375 0.33 16.86 23.08
C LYS A 375 1.75 16.28 23.13
N GLU A 376 1.85 14.98 23.33
CA GLU A 376 3.08 14.22 23.47
C GLU A 376 3.97 14.31 22.23
N ASP A 377 3.39 14.45 21.03
CA ASP A 377 4.15 14.50 19.77
C ASP A 377 5.20 15.59 19.77
N THR A 378 4.84 16.75 20.31
CA THR A 378 5.78 17.87 20.41
C THR A 378 6.93 17.51 21.35
N LEU A 379 6.65 16.87 22.50
CA LEU A 379 7.68 16.43 23.44
C LEU A 379 8.57 15.33 22.84
N ASN A 380 7.96 14.40 22.09
CA ASN A 380 8.65 13.32 21.39
C ASN A 380 9.62 13.86 20.32
N LEU A 381 9.22 14.91 19.60
CA LEU A 381 9.93 15.42 18.43
C LEU A 381 10.95 16.53 18.72
N ILE A 382 10.80 17.32 19.80
CA ILE A 382 11.69 18.46 20.10
C ILE A 382 13.15 18.02 20.15
N ASP A 383 13.47 16.95 20.86
CA ASP A 383 14.86 16.52 21.02
C ASP A 383 15.41 15.88 19.73
N ALA A 384 14.56 15.24 18.92
CA ALA A 384 14.95 14.75 17.59
C ALA A 384 15.29 15.91 16.65
N LEU A 385 14.51 17.00 16.67
CA LEU A 385 14.78 18.21 15.89
C LEU A 385 16.08 18.90 16.31
N LEU A 386 16.37 18.93 17.61
CA LEU A 386 17.63 19.48 18.12
C LEU A 386 18.82 18.58 17.73
N TYR A 387 18.68 17.27 17.89
CA TYR A 387 19.70 16.31 17.51
C TYR A 387 20.00 16.32 16.01
N ALA A 388 19.00 16.58 15.16
CA ALA A 388 19.16 16.71 13.71
C ALA A 388 20.18 17.79 13.29
N GLN A 389 20.34 18.85 14.10
CA GLN A 389 21.25 19.95 13.79
C GLN A 389 22.73 19.51 13.80
N ASN A 390 23.06 18.45 14.53
CA ASN A 390 24.40 17.89 14.61
C ASN A 390 24.92 17.38 13.24
N PHE A 391 24.01 17.11 12.29
CA PHE A 391 24.34 16.66 10.94
C PHE A 391 24.51 17.79 9.92
N CYS A 392 24.37 19.05 10.35
CA CYS A 392 24.39 20.22 9.46
C CYS A 392 23.54 20.03 8.17
N PRO A 393 22.25 19.67 8.27
CA PRO A 393 21.46 19.28 7.11
C PRO A 393 21.25 20.42 6.12
N LYS A 394 20.94 20.08 4.86
CA LYS A 394 20.45 21.05 3.86
C LYS A 394 19.08 21.59 4.26
N PHE A 395 18.19 20.71 4.67
CA PHE A 395 16.88 20.99 5.25
C PHE A 395 16.41 19.77 6.04
N ILE A 396 15.42 20.00 6.91
CA ILE A 396 14.80 18.99 7.75
C ILE A 396 13.34 18.86 7.30
N ILE A 397 12.89 17.63 7.05
CA ILE A 397 11.48 17.31 6.80
C ILE A 397 10.96 16.55 8.01
N LEU A 398 9.86 17.02 8.58
CA LEU A 398 9.19 16.41 9.72
C LEU A 398 7.85 15.82 9.27
N GLU A 399 7.68 14.52 9.46
CA GLU A 399 6.43 13.80 9.24
C GLU A 399 5.81 13.43 10.59
N GLN A 400 4.66 14.03 10.87
CA GLN A 400 3.88 13.83 12.09
C GLN A 400 2.41 13.64 11.73
N ARG A 401 1.70 12.82 12.49
CA ARG A 401 0.27 12.62 12.25
C ARG A 401 -0.51 13.73 12.93
N LEU A 402 -1.11 14.62 12.15
CA LEU A 402 -2.08 15.57 12.70
C LEU A 402 -3.41 14.84 12.90
N ILE A 403 -3.72 14.44 14.13
CA ILE A 403 -5.06 13.98 14.48
C ILE A 403 -5.96 15.22 14.65
N PRO A 404 -7.10 15.31 13.95
CA PRO A 404 -8.02 16.44 14.07
C PRO A 404 -8.83 16.46 15.38
#